data_AF-A0ABD6BMQ6-F1
#
_entry.id   AF-A0ABD6BMQ6-F1
#
_cell.length_a   1.000
_cell.length_b   1.000
_cell.length_c   1.000
_cell.angle_alpha   90.00
_cell.angle_beta   90.00
_cell.angle_gamma   90.00
#
_symmetry.space_group_name_H-M   'P 1'
#
loop_
_entity.id
_entity.type
_entity.pdbx_description
1 polymer ?
#
loop_
_entity_poly.entity_id
_entity_poly.type
_entity_poly.pdbx_seq_one_letter_code
_entity_poly.pdbx_strand_id
1 'polypeptide(L)'
;GDAFPAVDADRAGVFGGSGGGLMTVNALGNSDAFAAGAAFYGVYDYETFVDDTDDIGWQLMKRELGDLATDLDNYREASPIRTVPDIEDPVLVLHGEEDTRVPISQSEQLCAELEKHGKRHELQAYPEEPHGFSQRENVLDAYTRVADLFAKYLRIDPDAGSSRPHRPDE
;
A
#
# COMPACT_ATOMS: atom_id res chain seq x y z
N GLY A 1 16.36 11.94 18.00
CA GLY A 1 15.66 12.19 19.27
C GLY A 1 15.32 10.83 19.84
N ASP A 2 16.07 10.41 20.86
CA ASP A 2 16.15 9.00 21.30
C ASP A 2 14.94 8.60 22.16
N ALA A 3 13.76 8.50 21.56
CA ALA A 3 12.54 8.21 22.32
C ALA A 3 12.37 6.71 22.65
N PHE A 4 12.94 5.77 21.89
CA PHE A 4 12.79 4.33 22.14
C PHE A 4 14.02 3.54 21.64
N PRO A 5 14.95 3.11 22.52
CA PRO A 5 16.18 2.42 22.11
C PRO A 5 15.99 1.10 21.36
N ALA A 6 14.79 0.50 21.46
CA ALA A 6 14.43 -0.72 20.75
C ALA A 6 13.92 -0.48 19.32
N VAL A 7 13.69 0.78 18.93
CA VAL A 7 13.20 1.16 17.60
C VAL A 7 14.36 1.76 16.82
N ASP A 8 14.76 1.08 15.77
CA ASP A 8 15.72 1.60 14.81
C ASP A 8 14.99 2.38 13.73
N ALA A 9 15.12 3.72 13.78
CA ALA A 9 14.42 4.62 12.87
C ALA A 9 14.86 4.45 11.40
N ASP A 10 16.07 3.94 11.16
CA ASP A 10 16.59 3.73 9.80
C ASP A 10 16.10 2.39 9.21
N ARG A 11 15.37 1.59 9.98
CA ARG A 11 14.87 0.25 9.59
C ARG A 11 13.37 0.11 9.85
N ALA A 12 12.60 1.11 9.42
CA ALA A 12 11.15 1.07 9.47
C ALA A 12 10.55 0.72 8.09
N GLY A 13 9.49 -0.08 8.10
CA GLY A 13 8.68 -0.38 6.92
C GLY A 13 7.20 -0.16 7.25
N VAL A 14 6.39 0.12 6.24
CA VAL A 14 4.95 0.37 6.40
C VAL A 14 4.16 -0.54 5.48
N PHE A 15 3.08 -1.14 5.98
CA PHE A 15 2.15 -1.87 5.14
C PHE A 15 0.74 -1.83 5.70
N GLY A 16 -0.24 -2.03 4.84
CA GLY A 16 -1.63 -2.12 5.26
C GLY A 16 -2.55 -2.43 4.09
N GLY A 17 -3.78 -2.82 4.42
CA GLY A 17 -4.84 -3.07 3.44
C GLY A 17 -6.00 -2.11 3.52
N SER A 18 -6.69 -1.92 2.40
CA SER A 18 -7.81 -1.00 2.26
C SER A 18 -7.37 0.43 2.65
N GLY A 19 -8.01 1.05 3.65
CA GLY A 19 -7.55 2.34 4.21
C GLY A 19 -6.08 2.32 4.68
N GLY A 20 -5.55 1.17 5.10
CA GLY A 20 -4.13 1.01 5.41
C GLY A 20 -3.21 0.99 4.18
N GLY A 21 -3.69 0.50 3.03
CA GLY A 21 -2.94 0.53 1.77
C GLY A 21 -2.82 1.96 1.24
N LEU A 22 -3.93 2.69 1.30
CA LEU A 22 -3.99 4.12 1.08
C LEU A 22 -3.00 4.89 1.96
N MET A 23 -3.00 4.61 3.27
CA MET A 23 -2.10 5.27 4.22
C MET A 23 -0.63 4.87 4.00
N THR A 24 -0.36 3.66 3.49
CA THR A 24 1.00 3.22 3.13
C THR A 24 1.57 4.13 2.03
N VAL A 25 0.84 4.34 0.94
CA VAL A 25 1.28 5.22 -0.16
C VAL A 25 1.43 6.67 0.33
N ASN A 26 0.46 7.15 1.11
CA ASN A 26 0.52 8.50 1.68
C ASN A 26 1.73 8.69 2.61
N ALA A 27 2.05 7.68 3.43
CA ALA A 27 3.18 7.71 4.34
C ALA A 27 4.51 7.74 3.58
N LEU A 28 4.68 6.93 2.53
CA LEU A 28 5.89 6.89 1.73
C LEU A 28 6.13 8.20 0.96
N GLY A 29 5.07 8.86 0.48
CA GLY A 29 5.21 10.10 -0.29
C GLY A 29 5.32 11.37 0.57
N ASN A 30 5.06 11.30 1.87
CA ASN A 30 5.10 12.47 2.77
C ASN A 30 6.09 12.35 3.93
N SER A 31 6.89 11.28 3.97
CA SER A 31 7.81 11.00 5.08
C SER A 31 9.04 10.26 4.57
N ASP A 32 10.18 10.56 5.17
CA ASP A 32 11.45 9.85 5.00
C ASP A 32 11.68 8.75 6.05
N ALA A 33 10.66 8.48 6.88
CA ALA A 33 10.76 7.56 8.01
C ALA A 33 10.74 6.07 7.64
N PHE A 34 10.51 5.73 6.38
CA PHE A 34 10.32 4.34 5.93
C PHE A 34 11.31 3.99 4.83
N ALA A 35 11.74 2.72 4.79
CA ALA A 35 12.69 2.21 3.80
C ALA A 35 12.04 1.34 2.72
N ALA A 36 10.76 1.00 2.88
CA ALA A 36 9.93 0.22 1.96
C ALA A 36 8.46 0.23 2.42
N GLY A 37 7.53 -0.06 1.51
CA GLY A 37 6.16 -0.35 1.92
C GLY A 37 5.34 -1.26 1.01
N ALA A 38 4.31 -1.88 1.58
CA ALA A 38 3.40 -2.77 0.88
C ALA A 38 1.93 -2.33 1.03
N ALA A 39 1.32 -1.95 -0.08
CA ALA A 39 -0.04 -1.42 -0.15
C ALA A 39 -1.01 -2.45 -0.72
N PHE A 40 -1.98 -2.89 0.09
CA PHE A 40 -2.97 -3.88 -0.32
C PHE A 40 -4.30 -3.18 -0.65
N TYR A 41 -4.85 -3.44 -1.84
CA TYR A 41 -6.22 -3.09 -2.27
C TYR A 41 -6.77 -1.74 -1.75
N GLY A 42 -5.95 -0.69 -1.82
CA GLY A 42 -6.28 0.65 -1.36
C GLY A 42 -6.91 1.51 -2.46
N VAL A 43 -7.59 2.57 -2.03
CA VAL A 43 -8.00 3.67 -2.92
C VAL A 43 -6.85 4.65 -3.00
N TYR A 44 -6.33 4.92 -4.20
CA TYR A 44 -5.16 5.77 -4.40
C TYR A 44 -5.49 7.04 -5.17
N ASP A 45 -6.53 7.01 -5.99
CA ASP A 45 -7.05 8.19 -6.66
C ASP A 45 -8.55 8.35 -6.40
N TYR A 46 -8.89 9.34 -5.58
CA TYR A 46 -10.26 9.70 -5.26
C TYR A 46 -11.02 10.32 -6.43
N GLU A 47 -10.33 10.92 -7.41
CA GLU A 47 -10.98 11.45 -8.62
C GLU A 47 -11.59 10.32 -9.45
N THR A 48 -10.88 9.19 -9.58
CA THR A 48 -11.31 8.05 -10.38
C THR A 48 -12.04 6.99 -9.57
N PHE A 49 -11.96 7.03 -8.24
CA PHE A 49 -12.76 6.20 -7.35
C PHE A 49 -14.20 6.74 -7.22
N VAL A 50 -14.92 6.77 -8.35
CA VAL A 50 -16.33 7.15 -8.41
C VAL A 50 -17.17 5.92 -8.11
N ASP A 51 -17.02 5.37 -6.90
CA ASP A 51 -17.81 4.23 -6.46
C ASP A 51 -18.82 4.63 -5.37
N ASP A 52 -19.99 4.02 -5.44
CA ASP A 52 -21.07 4.16 -4.47
C ASP A 52 -21.01 2.95 -3.52
N THR A 53 -19.88 2.84 -2.84
CA THR A 53 -19.69 1.83 -1.80
C THR A 53 -20.45 2.24 -0.53
N ASP A 54 -21.04 1.26 0.14
CA ASP A 54 -21.68 1.40 1.46
C ASP A 54 -20.64 1.60 2.60
N ASP A 55 -19.36 1.72 2.27
CA ASP A 55 -18.30 2.00 3.24
C ASP A 55 -18.50 3.37 3.90
N ILE A 56 -18.75 3.36 5.22
CA ILE A 56 -18.99 4.58 5.98
C ILE A 56 -17.77 5.51 6.03
N GLY A 57 -16.55 4.98 5.95
CA GLY A 57 -15.33 5.78 5.88
C GLY A 57 -15.27 6.59 4.60
N TRP A 58 -15.61 5.96 3.47
CA TRP A 58 -15.72 6.64 2.17
C TRP A 58 -16.82 7.70 2.16
N GLN A 59 -18.00 7.40 2.72
CA GLN A 59 -19.10 8.37 2.80
C GLN A 59 -18.76 9.58 3.68
N LEU A 60 -18.06 9.36 4.80
CA LEU A 60 -17.56 10.45 5.64
C LEU A 60 -16.51 11.28 4.90
N MET A 61 -15.59 10.65 4.18
CA MET A 61 -14.59 11.37 3.39
C MET A 61 -15.24 12.22 2.30
N LYS A 62 -16.17 11.67 1.50
CA LYS A 62 -16.93 12.44 0.49
C LYS A 62 -17.57 13.68 1.11
N ARG A 63 -18.15 13.56 2.31
CA ARG A 63 -18.74 14.71 3.01
C ARG A 63 -17.72 15.81 3.31
N GLU A 64 -16.49 15.46 3.67
CA GLU A 64 -15.43 16.43 3.95
C GLU A 64 -14.81 17.01 2.65
N LEU A 65 -14.75 16.24 1.57
CA LEU A 65 -14.20 16.69 0.28
C LEU A 65 -15.16 17.58 -0.52
N GLY A 66 -16.46 17.47 -0.31
CA GLY A 66 -17.48 18.26 -1.01
C GLY A 66 -18.13 17.49 -2.17
N ASP A 67 -18.67 18.22 -3.14
CA ASP A 67 -19.29 17.62 -4.33
C ASP A 67 -18.24 17.45 -5.43
N LEU A 68 -18.03 16.23 -5.91
CA LEU A 68 -17.03 15.92 -6.94
C LEU A 68 -17.13 16.81 -8.20
N ALA A 69 -18.34 17.26 -8.57
CA ALA A 69 -18.54 18.09 -9.75
C ALA A 69 -18.10 19.55 -9.54
N THR A 70 -18.12 20.06 -8.31
CA THR A 70 -17.74 21.45 -7.99
C THR A 70 -16.41 21.58 -7.24
N ASP A 71 -16.02 20.53 -6.54
CA ASP A 71 -14.89 20.49 -5.60
C ASP A 71 -13.84 19.46 -6.02
N LEU A 72 -13.72 19.18 -7.33
CA LEU A 72 -12.79 18.20 -7.89
C LEU A 72 -11.33 18.39 -7.42
N ASP A 73 -10.91 19.63 -7.20
CA ASP A 73 -9.55 19.93 -6.72
C ASP A 73 -9.32 19.39 -5.30
N ASN A 74 -10.34 19.34 -4.42
CA ASN A 74 -10.22 18.73 -3.10
C ASN A 74 -9.95 17.22 -3.20
N TYR A 75 -10.68 16.53 -4.08
CA TYR A 75 -10.49 15.10 -4.33
C TYR A 75 -9.08 14.83 -4.84
N ARG A 76 -8.66 15.62 -5.83
CA ARG A 76 -7.33 15.58 -6.40
C ARG A 76 -6.24 15.78 -5.34
N GLU A 77 -6.30 16.86 -4.58
CA GLU A 77 -5.30 17.21 -3.56
C GLU A 77 -5.22 16.16 -2.45
N ALA A 78 -6.34 15.53 -2.11
CA ALA A 78 -6.38 14.49 -1.09
C ALA A 78 -5.94 13.10 -1.59
N SER A 79 -5.92 12.85 -2.91
CA SER A 79 -5.57 11.55 -3.49
C SER A 79 -4.10 11.16 -3.17
N PRO A 80 -3.85 9.98 -2.56
CA PRO A 80 -2.50 9.47 -2.32
C PRO A 80 -1.63 9.39 -3.58
N ILE A 81 -2.21 9.17 -4.75
CA ILE A 81 -1.47 9.09 -6.01
C ILE A 81 -0.67 10.36 -6.31
N ARG A 82 -1.05 11.52 -5.74
CA ARG A 82 -0.33 12.79 -5.92
C ARG A 82 1.00 12.86 -5.20
N THR A 83 1.24 11.98 -4.22
CA THR A 83 2.48 11.96 -3.43
C THR A 83 3.53 11.04 -4.06
N VAL A 84 3.16 10.27 -5.11
CA VAL A 84 4.05 9.36 -5.85
C VAL A 84 5.36 10.00 -6.32
N PRO A 85 5.39 11.25 -6.83
CA PRO A 85 6.64 11.88 -7.24
C PRO A 85 7.70 11.96 -6.14
N ASP A 86 7.27 12.04 -4.88
CA ASP A 86 8.11 12.21 -3.70
C ASP A 86 8.49 10.87 -3.02
N ILE A 87 7.94 9.74 -3.49
CA ILE A 87 8.29 8.42 -2.98
C ILE A 87 9.69 8.03 -3.46
N GLU A 88 10.64 7.79 -2.55
CA GLU A 88 11.98 7.28 -2.92
C GLU A 88 12.13 5.76 -2.70
N ASP A 89 11.23 5.19 -1.90
CA ASP A 89 11.27 3.81 -1.42
C ASP A 89 10.51 2.82 -2.31
N PRO A 90 10.88 1.53 -2.29
CA PRO A 90 10.19 0.52 -3.08
C PRO A 90 8.78 0.25 -2.56
N VAL A 91 7.84 0.11 -3.50
CA VAL A 91 6.40 -0.10 -3.23
C VAL A 91 5.95 -1.45 -3.78
N LEU A 92 5.51 -2.34 -2.91
CA LEU A 92 4.79 -3.56 -3.31
C LEU A 92 3.28 -3.27 -3.32
N VAL A 93 2.60 -3.57 -4.42
CA VAL A 93 1.15 -3.41 -4.56
C VAL A 93 0.50 -4.78 -4.71
N LEU A 94 -0.50 -5.07 -3.89
CA LEU A 94 -1.18 -6.37 -3.85
C LEU A 94 -2.70 -6.15 -3.98
N HIS A 95 -3.37 -6.85 -4.90
CA HIS A 95 -4.81 -6.63 -5.14
C HIS A 95 -5.52 -7.92 -5.57
N GLY A 96 -6.78 -8.10 -5.17
CA GLY A 96 -7.65 -9.13 -5.73
C GLY A 96 -8.39 -8.63 -6.99
N GLU A 97 -8.49 -9.43 -8.05
CA GLU A 97 -9.19 -8.99 -9.27
C GLU A 97 -10.72 -9.02 -9.13
N GLU A 98 -11.25 -9.79 -8.17
CA GLU A 98 -12.68 -9.86 -7.84
C GLU A 98 -13.08 -8.89 -6.71
N ASP A 99 -12.25 -7.89 -6.43
CA ASP A 99 -12.54 -6.86 -5.44
C ASP A 99 -13.71 -5.97 -5.87
N THR A 100 -14.85 -6.18 -5.21
CA THR A 100 -16.09 -5.43 -5.44
C THR A 100 -16.21 -4.15 -4.59
N ARG A 101 -15.23 -3.87 -3.72
CA ARG A 101 -15.19 -2.67 -2.88
C ARG A 101 -14.24 -1.62 -3.41
N VAL A 102 -13.10 -2.05 -3.92
CA VAL A 102 -12.08 -1.21 -4.56
C VAL A 102 -11.71 -1.87 -5.87
N PRO A 103 -12.00 -1.28 -7.03
CA PRO A 103 -11.68 -1.91 -8.30
C PRO A 103 -10.16 -1.96 -8.50
N ILE A 104 -9.65 -3.05 -9.07
CA ILE A 104 -8.21 -3.23 -9.36
C ILE A 104 -7.58 -2.07 -10.13
N SER A 105 -8.38 -1.37 -10.94
CA SER A 105 -7.96 -0.14 -11.65
C SER A 105 -7.30 0.90 -10.74
N GLN A 106 -7.60 0.94 -9.43
CA GLN A 106 -6.90 1.80 -8.49
C GLN A 106 -5.43 1.41 -8.35
N SER A 107 -5.13 0.12 -8.18
CA SER A 107 -3.75 -0.38 -8.14
C SER A 107 -3.04 -0.23 -9.48
N GLU A 108 -3.73 -0.47 -10.60
CA GLU A 108 -3.14 -0.27 -11.93
C GLU A 108 -2.76 1.19 -12.17
N GLN A 109 -3.62 2.14 -11.78
CA GLN A 109 -3.33 3.57 -11.85
C GLN A 109 -2.14 3.96 -10.98
N LEU A 110 -2.07 3.45 -9.74
CA LEU A 110 -0.92 3.68 -8.87
C LEU A 110 0.38 3.17 -9.50
N CYS A 111 0.40 1.95 -10.04
CA CYS A 111 1.58 1.39 -10.68
C CYS A 111 1.97 2.17 -11.95
N ALA A 112 1.00 2.63 -12.73
CA ALA A 112 1.26 3.48 -13.89
C ALA A 112 1.91 4.82 -13.49
N GLU A 113 1.46 5.45 -12.39
CA GLU A 113 2.06 6.68 -11.90
C GLU A 113 3.46 6.43 -11.30
N LEU A 114 3.66 5.33 -10.56
CA LEU A 114 4.98 4.92 -10.06
C LEU A 114 5.97 4.71 -11.21
N GLU A 115 5.56 3.99 -12.27
CA GLU A 115 6.38 3.76 -13.48
C GLU A 115 6.72 5.08 -14.18
N LYS A 116 5.73 5.96 -14.39
CA LYS A 116 5.91 7.28 -15.00
C LYS A 116 6.96 8.13 -14.27
N HIS A 117 7.06 7.99 -12.96
CA HIS A 117 8.03 8.69 -12.12
C HIS A 117 9.31 7.88 -11.85
N GLY A 118 9.48 6.71 -12.49
CA GLY A 118 10.67 5.86 -12.36
C GLY A 118 10.84 5.25 -10.97
N LYS A 119 9.74 5.09 -10.22
CA LYS A 119 9.76 4.57 -8.85
C LYS A 119 9.78 3.04 -8.86
N ARG A 120 10.54 2.46 -7.92
CA ARG A 120 10.68 1.00 -7.79
C ARG A 120 9.37 0.40 -7.28
N HIS A 121 8.76 -0.46 -8.06
CA HIS A 121 7.48 -1.06 -7.66
C HIS A 121 7.27 -2.46 -8.24
N GLU A 122 6.28 -3.15 -7.67
CA GLU A 122 5.77 -4.43 -8.17
C GLU A 122 4.25 -4.48 -7.93
N LEU A 123 3.51 -5.08 -8.87
CA LEU A 123 2.09 -5.40 -8.71
C LEU A 123 1.91 -6.92 -8.74
N GLN A 124 1.29 -7.48 -7.70
CA GLN A 124 0.74 -8.83 -7.73
C GLN A 124 -0.78 -8.76 -7.62
N ALA A 125 -1.45 -9.16 -8.70
CA ALA A 125 -2.89 -9.33 -8.76
C ALA A 125 -3.27 -10.81 -8.49
N TYR A 126 -4.34 -11.05 -7.76
CA TYR A 126 -4.86 -12.38 -7.45
C TYR A 126 -6.23 -12.56 -8.11
N PRO A 127 -6.33 -13.33 -9.22
CA PRO A 127 -7.52 -13.39 -10.07
C PRO A 127 -8.84 -13.73 -9.40
N GLU A 128 -8.80 -14.54 -8.33
CA GLU A 128 -10.01 -15.07 -7.66
C GLU A 128 -10.16 -14.53 -6.23
N GLU A 129 -9.42 -13.47 -5.88
CA GLU A 129 -9.52 -12.87 -4.54
C GLU A 129 -10.39 -11.61 -4.54
N PRO A 130 -11.22 -11.42 -3.49
CA PRO A 130 -12.03 -10.23 -3.29
C PRO A 130 -11.25 -9.13 -2.54
N HIS A 131 -11.96 -8.23 -1.84
CA HIS A 131 -11.41 -7.21 -0.94
C HIS A 131 -10.76 -7.83 0.32
N GLY A 132 -9.61 -8.46 0.13
CA GLY A 132 -8.91 -9.27 1.12
C GLY A 132 -8.72 -10.71 0.65
N PHE A 133 -7.60 -11.32 1.03
CA PHE A 133 -7.22 -12.65 0.53
C PHE A 133 -7.75 -13.75 1.45
N SER A 134 -8.35 -14.77 0.84
CA SER A 134 -9.06 -15.85 1.49
C SER A 134 -8.46 -17.22 1.16
N GLN A 135 -7.92 -17.40 -0.04
CA GLN A 135 -7.25 -18.64 -0.42
C GLN A 135 -5.90 -18.71 0.27
N ARG A 136 -5.64 -19.84 0.93
CA ARG A 136 -4.43 -20.03 1.73
C ARG A 136 -3.15 -19.79 0.93
N GLU A 137 -3.13 -20.20 -0.34
CA GLU A 137 -1.97 -20.06 -1.21
C GLU A 137 -1.67 -18.59 -1.52
N ASN A 138 -2.70 -17.80 -1.83
CA ASN A 138 -2.57 -16.36 -2.08
C ASN A 138 -2.19 -15.60 -0.81
N VAL A 139 -2.76 -15.97 0.34
CA VAL A 139 -2.34 -15.39 1.64
C VAL A 139 -0.87 -15.68 1.90
N LEU A 140 -0.42 -16.91 1.71
CA LEU A 140 0.98 -17.28 1.92
C LEU A 140 1.92 -16.53 0.96
N ASP A 141 1.57 -16.45 -0.32
CA ASP A 141 2.34 -15.72 -1.33
C ASP A 141 2.42 -14.22 -0.98
N ALA A 142 1.28 -13.57 -0.73
CA ALA A 142 1.20 -12.16 -0.39
C ALA A 142 2.09 -11.77 0.81
N TYR A 143 1.96 -12.50 1.92
CA TYR A 143 2.74 -12.18 3.12
C TYR A 143 4.22 -12.61 3.01
N THR A 144 4.54 -13.60 2.17
CA THR A 144 5.93 -13.93 1.85
C THR A 144 6.59 -12.78 1.10
N ARG A 145 5.91 -12.21 0.08
CA ARG A 145 6.40 -11.04 -0.66
C ARG A 145 6.63 -9.83 0.23
N VAL A 146 5.72 -9.58 1.18
CA VAL A 146 5.91 -8.52 2.18
C VAL A 146 7.14 -8.78 3.05
N ALA A 147 7.32 -10.02 3.54
CA ALA A 147 8.46 -10.39 4.34
C ALA A 147 9.78 -10.23 3.55
N ASP A 148 9.82 -10.67 2.30
CA ASP A 148 10.97 -10.57 1.41
C ASP A 148 11.32 -9.12 1.07
N LEU A 149 10.30 -8.28 0.80
CA LEU A 149 10.46 -6.84 0.62
C LEU A 149 11.18 -6.23 1.84
N PHE A 150 10.68 -6.50 3.04
CA PHE A 150 11.26 -5.92 4.25
C PHE A 150 12.63 -6.50 4.60
N ALA A 151 12.84 -7.81 4.46
CA ALA A 151 14.16 -8.42 4.65
C ALA A 151 15.21 -7.75 3.75
N LYS A 152 14.86 -7.53 2.47
CA LYS A 152 15.75 -6.89 1.48
C LYS A 152 16.05 -5.43 1.81
N TYR A 153 15.03 -4.62 2.13
CA TYR A 153 15.18 -3.17 2.18
C TYR A 153 15.43 -2.61 3.58
N LEU A 154 14.94 -3.26 4.64
CA LEU A 154 15.29 -2.90 6.02
C LEU A 154 16.62 -3.53 6.45
N ARG A 155 17.27 -4.32 5.58
CA ARG A 155 18.56 -4.98 5.84
C ARG A 155 18.52 -5.84 7.11
N ILE A 156 17.39 -6.48 7.34
CA ILE A 156 17.21 -7.41 8.45
C ILE A 156 17.67 -8.78 7.94
N ASP A 157 18.71 -9.31 8.57
CA ASP A 157 19.02 -10.73 8.44
C ASP A 157 17.84 -11.52 9.02
N PRO A 158 17.14 -12.36 8.22
CA PRO A 158 16.00 -13.15 8.67
C PRO A 158 16.29 -14.01 9.91
N ASP A 159 17.56 -14.34 10.14
CA ASP A 159 18.04 -15.18 11.24
C ASP A 159 18.52 -14.35 12.46
N ALA A 160 18.63 -13.03 12.36
CA ALA A 160 19.11 -12.14 13.43
C ALA A 160 18.05 -11.80 14.51
N GLY A 161 17.27 -12.81 14.94
CA GLY A 161 16.44 -12.72 16.14
C GLY A 161 14.92 -12.84 15.97
N SER A 162 14.43 -13.51 14.91
CA SER A 162 13.00 -13.80 14.80
C SER A 162 12.57 -14.87 15.82
N SER A 163 11.37 -14.72 16.38
CA SER A 163 10.66 -15.77 17.13
C SER A 163 10.10 -16.90 16.24
N ARG A 164 10.84 -17.25 15.17
CA ARG A 164 10.80 -18.42 14.24
C ARG A 164 9.72 -18.45 13.12
N PRO A 165 9.90 -19.29 12.06
CA PRO A 165 11.00 -20.22 11.77
C PRO A 165 11.71 -20.03 10.40
N HIS A 166 13.03 -20.22 10.43
CA HIS A 166 13.88 -20.51 9.27
C HIS A 166 13.34 -21.67 8.41
N ARG A 167 13.47 -21.57 7.08
CA ARG A 167 13.25 -22.67 6.12
C ARG A 167 14.58 -23.05 5.47
N PRO A 168 14.89 -24.36 5.37
CA PRO A 168 16.24 -24.85 5.12
C PRO A 168 16.71 -24.56 3.70
N ASP A 169 18.03 -24.54 3.52
CA ASP A 169 18.66 -24.65 2.20
C ASP A 169 18.30 -26.00 1.53
N GLU A 170 18.24 -25.99 0.19
CA GLU A 170 17.85 -27.12 -0.68
C GLU A 170 18.54 -28.47 -0.37
#